data_AF-A0A8H6M3U0-F1
#
_entry.id   AF-A0A8H6M3U0-F1
#
_cell.length_a   1.000
_cell.length_b   1.000
_cell.length_c   1.000
_cell.angle_alpha   90.00
_cell.angle_beta   90.00
_cell.angle_gamma   90.00
#
_symmetry.space_group_name_H-M   'P 1'
#
loop_
_entity.id
_entity.type
_entity.pdbx_description
1 polymer ?
#
loop_
_entity_poly.entity_id
_entity_poly.type
_entity_poly.pdbx_seq_one_letter_code
_entity_poly.pdbx_strand_id
1 'polypeptide(L)'
;PPSPNPSLATGTIAGALDESFSNESLRFGYQISCSGTSTTSAFNCLVRGYVNSNHPSGLIAAGLVNGELALWDPDRILAGD
;
A
#
# COMPACT_ATOMS: atom_id res chain seq x y z
N PRO A 1 -8.60 -4.29 -25.60
CA PRO A 1 -8.44 -4.90 -24.26
C PRO A 1 -9.09 -4.02 -23.17
N PRO A 2 -9.86 -4.57 -22.21
CA PRO A 2 -10.33 -3.77 -21.10
C PRO A 2 -9.11 -3.23 -20.35
N SER A 3 -9.02 -1.92 -20.20
CA SER A 3 -7.98 -1.29 -19.38
C SER A 3 -8.16 -1.79 -17.95
N PRO A 4 -7.14 -2.43 -17.33
CA PRO A 4 -7.24 -2.76 -15.92
C PRO A 4 -7.52 -1.48 -15.14
N ASN A 5 -8.47 -1.52 -14.22
CA ASN A 5 -8.78 -0.37 -13.36
C ASN A 5 -7.47 0.05 -12.66
N PRO A 6 -7.07 1.33 -12.75
CA PRO A 6 -5.81 1.77 -12.17
C PRO A 6 -5.85 1.63 -10.65
N SER A 7 -4.90 0.88 -10.09
CA SER A 7 -4.76 0.68 -8.64
C SER A 7 -3.53 1.45 -8.13
N LEU A 8 -3.74 2.19 -7.03
CA LEU A 8 -2.68 2.94 -6.35
C LEU A 8 -2.40 2.29 -4.99
N ALA A 9 -1.14 2.08 -4.68
CA ALA A 9 -0.68 1.72 -3.33
C ALA A 9 -0.06 2.95 -2.69
N THR A 10 -0.47 3.26 -1.46
CA THR A 10 0.05 4.37 -0.67
C THR A 10 0.23 3.91 0.78
N GLY A 11 1.08 4.61 1.53
CA GLY A 11 1.36 4.33 2.92
C GLY A 11 1.86 5.57 3.64
N THR A 12 1.79 5.56 4.97
CA THR A 12 2.24 6.67 5.81
C THR A 12 3.77 6.70 5.90
N ILE A 13 4.39 7.80 5.48
CA ILE A 13 5.84 8.02 5.60
C ILE A 13 6.20 8.51 7.00
N ALA A 14 7.37 8.13 7.51
CA ALA A 14 7.88 8.69 8.77
C ALA A 14 8.04 10.21 8.69
N GLY A 15 7.59 10.93 9.73
CA GLY A 15 7.71 12.38 9.84
C GLY A 15 6.55 13.18 9.23
N ALA A 16 5.62 12.52 8.53
CA ALA A 16 4.34 13.13 8.15
C ALA A 16 3.36 13.05 9.33
N LEU A 17 3.57 13.92 10.32
CA LEU A 17 2.67 14.06 11.47
C LEU A 17 1.59 15.10 11.15
N ASP A 18 0.32 14.74 11.31
CA ASP A 18 -0.74 15.75 11.40
C ASP A 18 -0.78 16.37 12.82
N GLU A 19 -1.54 17.46 12.99
CA GLU A 19 -1.67 18.16 14.29
C GLU A 19 -2.21 17.28 15.43
N SER A 20 -2.86 16.14 15.11
CA SER A 20 -3.43 15.18 16.05
C SER A 20 -2.53 13.97 16.33
N PHE A 21 -1.33 13.89 15.74
CA PHE A 21 -0.40 12.76 15.88
C PHE A 21 -0.99 11.42 15.41
N SER A 22 -2.00 11.46 14.52
CA SER A 22 -2.68 10.25 14.06
C SER A 22 -1.84 9.47 13.05
N ASN A 23 -1.83 8.14 13.19
CA ASN A 23 -1.25 7.22 12.20
C ASN A 23 -2.28 6.73 11.17
N GLU A 24 -3.52 7.23 11.23
CA GLU A 24 -4.61 6.81 10.37
C GLU A 24 -4.41 7.33 8.93
N SER A 25 -4.59 6.46 7.94
CA SER A 25 -4.51 6.84 6.52
C SER A 25 -5.70 7.73 6.12
N LEU A 26 -5.44 8.94 5.62
CA LEU A 26 -6.46 9.89 5.15
C LEU A 26 -7.20 9.36 3.90
N ARG A 27 -8.54 9.36 3.94
CA ARG A 27 -9.41 9.02 2.80
C ARG A 27 -9.80 10.28 2.02
N PHE A 28 -9.33 10.42 0.78
CA PHE A 28 -9.65 11.55 -0.10
C PHE A 28 -10.94 11.29 -0.91
N GLY A 29 -11.81 12.31 -1.04
CA GLY A 29 -13.22 12.22 -1.47
C GLY A 29 -13.51 11.92 -2.95
N TYR A 30 -13.04 10.78 -3.45
CA TYR A 30 -13.57 10.07 -4.62
C TYR A 30 -13.72 8.60 -4.18
N GLN A 31 -14.77 7.87 -4.61
CA GLN A 31 -14.94 6.44 -4.26
C GLN A 31 -13.83 5.60 -4.91
N ILE A 32 -12.63 5.64 -4.33
CA ILE A 32 -11.57 4.68 -4.56
C ILE A 32 -11.85 3.56 -3.55
N SER A 33 -12.22 2.37 -4.03
CA SER A 33 -12.28 1.18 -3.18
C SER A 33 -10.91 0.97 -2.56
N CYS A 34 -10.78 1.30 -1.28
CA CYS A 34 -9.54 1.26 -0.54
C CYS A 34 -9.59 0.06 0.40
N SER A 35 -8.72 -0.90 0.15
CA SER A 35 -8.39 -1.98 1.08
C SER A 35 -7.00 -1.71 1.65
N GLY A 36 -6.79 -2.00 2.92
CA GLY A 36 -5.57 -1.64 3.63
C GLY A 36 -5.18 -2.72 4.64
N THR A 37 -3.89 -2.77 4.95
CA THR A 37 -3.31 -3.65 5.96
C THR A 37 -2.42 -2.82 6.88
N SER A 38 -2.35 -3.19 8.16
CA SER A 38 -1.54 -2.47 9.15
C SER A 38 -0.09 -2.93 9.11
N THR A 39 0.84 -2.02 9.41
CA THR A 39 2.27 -2.32 9.52
C THR A 39 2.80 -1.95 10.90
N THR A 40 3.93 -2.55 11.28
CA THR A 40 4.60 -2.33 12.57
C THR A 40 5.35 -0.99 12.64
N SER A 41 5.61 -0.36 11.48
CA SER A 41 6.37 0.88 11.37
C SER A 41 5.99 1.63 10.09
N ALA A 42 6.33 2.92 10.06
CA ALA A 42 6.12 3.79 8.90
C ALA A 42 7.02 3.40 7.72
N PHE A 43 6.58 3.76 6.51
CA PHE A 43 7.28 3.45 5.28
C PHE A 43 8.43 4.44 5.04
N ASN A 44 9.60 3.93 4.64
CA ASN A 44 10.68 4.72 4.08
C ASN A 44 10.57 4.76 2.54
N CYS A 45 10.27 3.61 1.94
CA CYS A 45 10.06 3.46 0.50
C CYS A 45 8.94 2.45 0.24
N LEU A 46 8.21 2.63 -0.87
CA LEU A 46 7.16 1.73 -1.31
C LEU A 46 7.23 1.59 -2.83
N VAL A 47 7.31 0.36 -3.32
CA VAL A 47 7.46 0.06 -4.76
C VAL A 47 6.56 -1.09 -5.18
N ARG A 48 6.14 -1.07 -6.46
CA ARG A 48 5.44 -2.19 -7.11
C ARG A 48 6.42 -2.92 -8.03
N GLY A 49 6.51 -4.23 -7.84
CA GLY A 49 7.30 -5.16 -8.64
C GLY A 49 6.62 -5.53 -9.96
N TYR A 50 7.29 -6.43 -10.69
CA TYR A 50 6.86 -6.86 -12.02
C TYR A 50 5.52 -7.61 -12.02
N VAL A 51 4.69 -7.31 -13.01
CA VAL A 51 3.38 -7.96 -13.23
C VAL A 51 3.58 -9.25 -14.04
N ASN A 52 2.99 -10.36 -13.57
CA ASN A 52 3.02 -11.64 -14.28
C ASN A 52 1.69 -12.40 -14.11
N SER A 53 1.56 -13.60 -14.70
CA SER A 53 0.33 -14.39 -14.63
C SER A 53 -0.08 -14.82 -13.22
N ASN A 54 0.88 -14.97 -12.31
CA ASN A 54 0.64 -15.36 -10.92
C ASN A 54 0.36 -14.14 -10.02
N HIS A 55 0.88 -12.97 -10.40
CA HIS A 55 0.68 -11.69 -9.71
C HIS A 55 0.27 -10.62 -10.74
N PRO A 56 -1.00 -10.59 -11.17
CA PRO A 56 -1.49 -9.67 -12.20
C PRO A 56 -1.48 -8.21 -11.74
N SER A 57 -1.52 -7.95 -10.43
CA SER A 57 -1.32 -6.62 -9.84
C SER A 57 0.15 -6.32 -9.48
N GLY A 58 1.07 -7.26 -9.73
CA GLY A 58 2.46 -7.22 -9.24
C GLY A 58 2.54 -7.42 -7.73
N LEU A 59 3.75 -7.45 -7.18
CA LEU A 59 3.98 -7.51 -5.72
C LEU A 59 4.31 -6.12 -5.18
N ILE A 60 3.85 -5.78 -3.98
CA ILE A 60 4.26 -4.54 -3.30
C ILE A 60 5.39 -4.88 -2.33
N ALA A 61 6.52 -4.20 -2.45
CA ALA A 61 7.61 -4.27 -1.49
C ALA A 61 7.80 -2.91 -0.83
N ALA A 62 8.11 -2.91 0.45
CA ALA A 62 8.43 -1.69 1.17
C ALA A 62 9.56 -1.88 2.17
N GLY A 63 10.38 -0.84 2.30
CA GLY A 63 11.33 -0.66 3.40
C GLY A 63 10.68 0.16 4.49
N LEU A 64 10.73 -0.36 5.71
CA LEU A 64 10.18 0.29 6.90
C LEU A 64 11.29 1.05 7.64
N VAL A 65 10.88 2.05 8.41
CA VAL A 65 11.81 2.94 9.14
C VAL A 65 12.54 2.22 10.28
N ASN A 66 11.96 1.14 10.80
CA ASN A 66 12.59 0.26 11.79
C ASN A 66 13.66 -0.67 11.18
N GLY A 67 13.91 -0.60 9.86
CA GLY A 67 14.90 -1.43 9.16
C GLY A 67 14.35 -2.76 8.63
N GLU A 68 13.04 -3.02 8.79
CA GLU A 68 12.40 -4.21 8.23
C GLU A 68 12.01 -4.03 6.77
N LEU A 69 11.93 -5.15 6.06
CA LEU A 69 11.34 -5.23 4.72
C LEU A 69 10.02 -5.99 4.83
N ALA A 70 9.02 -5.50 4.12
CA ALA A 70 7.72 -6.15 4.05
C ALA A 70 7.25 -6.28 2.60
N LEU A 71 6.55 -7.38 2.34
CA LEU A 71 6.11 -7.78 1.01
C LEU A 71 4.62 -8.15 1.07
N TRP A 72 3.86 -7.66 0.11
CA TRP A 72 2.43 -7.92 0.01
C TRP A 72 2.02 -8.28 -1.41
N ASP A 73 0.98 -9.10 -1.49
CA ASP A 73 0.23 -9.33 -2.71
C ASP A 73 -1.03 -8.43 -2.70
N PRO A 74 -1.15 -7.45 -3.61
CA PRO A 74 -2.31 -6.58 -3.70
C PRO A 74 -3.61 -7.34 -3.90
N ASP A 75 -3.58 -8.45 -4.64
CA ASP A 75 -4.78 -9.21 -4.96
C ASP A 75 -5.32 -9.91 -3.71
N ARG A 76 -4.44 -10.29 -2.78
CA ARG A 76 -4.82 -10.83 -1.47
C ARG A 76 -5.40 -9.76 -0.54
N ILE A 77 -4.78 -8.58 -0.50
CA ILE A 77 -5.28 -7.44 0.28
C ILE A 77 -6.68 -7.01 -0.21
N LEU A 78 -6.90 -7.02 -1.53
CA LEU A 78 -8.20 -6.71 -2.13
C LEU A 78 -9.25 -7.81 -1.88
N ALA A 79 -8.82 -9.07 -1.77
CA ALA A 79 -9.67 -10.18 -1.38
C ALA A 79 -10.01 -10.20 0.12
N GLY A 80 -9.22 -9.51 0.95
CA GLY A 80 -9.39 -9.47 2.41
C GLY A 80 -8.64 -10.58 3.17
N ASP A 81 -7.63 -11.18 2.55
CA ASP A 81 -6.78 -12.25 3.08
C ASP A 81 -5.44 -11.75 3.65
#